data_AF-A0A496ZGW3-F1
#
_entry.id   AF-A0A496ZGW3-F1
#
_cell.length_a   1.000
_cell.length_b   1.000
_cell.length_c   1.000
_cell.angle_alpha   90.00
_cell.angle_beta   90.00
_cell.angle_gamma   90.00
#
_symmetry.space_group_name_H-M   'P 1'
#
loop_
_entity.id
_entity.type
_entity.pdbx_description
1 polymer ?
#
loop_
_entity_poly.entity_id
_entity_poly.type
_entity_poly.pdbx_seq_one_letter_code
_entity_poly.pdbx_strand_id
1 'polypeptide(L)'
;MYDLIRKGMLTGIGLALKTWDEVEALAKDLEKKGEVPRGEGKKFLKDLEERYTEAQTKLEKRVEKSVNEFLKRADIVTGDELKGLKKEIRELKKMISNQNA
;
A
#
# COMPACT_ATOMS: atom_id res chain seq x y z
N MET A 1 6.67 -6.70 28.96
CA MET A 1 7.24 -7.23 27.69
C MET A 1 6.22 -7.15 26.56
N TYR A 2 5.00 -7.67 26.77
CA TYR A 2 3.86 -7.51 25.85
C TYR A 2 3.70 -6.13 25.20
N ASP A 3 3.66 -5.05 25.99
CA ASP A 3 3.44 -3.70 25.45
C ASP A 3 4.55 -3.23 24.49
N LEU A 4 5.80 -3.67 24.72
CA LEU A 4 6.93 -3.34 23.85
C LEU A 4 6.84 -4.09 22.51
N ILE A 5 6.51 -5.38 22.59
CA ILE A 5 6.29 -6.27 21.44
C ILE A 5 5.11 -5.75 20.61
N ARG A 6 3.99 -5.42 21.27
CA ARG A 6 2.81 -4.80 20.68
C ARG A 6 3.18 -3.49 19.97
N LYS A 7 3.84 -2.55 20.65
CA LYS A 7 4.27 -1.28 20.02
C LYS A 7 5.21 -1.48 18.84
N GLY A 8 6.16 -2.42 18.92
CA GLY A 8 7.07 -2.76 17.84
C GLY A 8 6.34 -3.26 16.59
N MET A 9 5.39 -4.19 16.76
CA MET A 9 4.56 -4.66 15.64
C MET A 9 3.60 -3.57 15.13
N LEU A 10 3.00 -2.78 16.03
CA LEU A 10 2.13 -1.67 15.66
C LEU A 10 2.86 -0.54 14.91
N THR A 11 4.20 -0.48 14.98
CA THR A 11 5.02 0.43 14.16
C THR A 11 5.03 0.00 12.68
N GLY A 12 4.61 -1.23 12.36
CA GLY A 12 4.22 -1.68 11.02
C GLY A 12 5.38 -2.00 10.07
N ILE A 13 6.60 -1.52 10.34
CA ILE A 13 7.77 -1.70 9.46
C ILE A 13 8.10 -3.19 9.25
N GLY A 14 8.06 -3.99 10.32
CA GLY A 14 8.31 -5.44 10.22
C GLY A 14 7.13 -6.23 9.64
N LEU A 15 5.91 -5.71 9.71
CA LEU A 15 4.70 -6.38 9.21
C LEU A 15 4.58 -6.25 7.69
N ALA A 16 4.99 -5.13 7.10
CA ALA A 16 4.95 -4.90 5.65
C ALA A 16 5.82 -5.87 4.84
N LEU A 17 6.84 -6.47 5.47
CA LEU A 17 7.83 -7.35 4.83
C LEU A 17 7.48 -8.84 4.94
N LYS A 18 6.38 -9.17 5.64
CA LYS A 18 5.95 -10.54 5.91
C LYS A 18 4.64 -10.85 5.23
N THR A 19 4.31 -12.13 5.09
CA THR A 19 2.96 -12.54 4.70
C THR A 19 2.01 -12.50 5.89
N TRP A 20 0.71 -12.42 5.62
CA TRP A 20 -0.31 -12.52 6.67
C TRP A 20 -0.17 -13.82 7.49
N ASP A 21 0.06 -14.95 6.83
CA ASP A 21 0.23 -16.25 7.49
C ASP A 21 1.41 -16.26 8.47
N GLU A 22 2.52 -15.62 8.12
CA GLU A 22 3.68 -15.47 9.02
C GLU A 22 3.37 -14.59 10.23
N VAL A 23 2.61 -13.51 10.03
CA VAL A 23 2.18 -12.60 11.09
C VAL A 23 1.20 -13.30 12.04
N GLU A 24 0.25 -14.05 11.49
CA GLU A 24 -0.72 -14.84 12.27
C GLU A 24 -0.01 -15.94 13.07
N ALA A 25 0.98 -16.63 12.48
CA ALA A 25 1.78 -17.63 13.17
C ALA A 25 2.58 -17.02 14.33
N LEU A 26 3.18 -15.85 14.13
CA LEU A 26 3.88 -15.08 15.18
C LEU A 26 2.93 -14.70 16.32
N ALA A 27 1.74 -14.21 16.01
CA ALA A 27 0.75 -13.85 17.00
C ALA A 27 0.28 -15.05 17.83
N LYS A 28 0.04 -16.21 17.19
CA LYS A 28 -0.29 -17.47 17.87
C LYS A 28 0.84 -17.98 18.77
N ASP A 29 2.09 -17.82 18.36
CA ASP A 29 3.25 -18.20 19.17
C ASP A 29 3.38 -17.31 20.43
N LEU A 30 3.15 -16.01 20.29
CA LEU A 30 3.11 -15.07 21.42
C LEU A 30 1.97 -15.40 22.40
N GLU A 31 0.80 -15.79 21.89
CA GLU A 31 -0.32 -16.26 22.71
C GLU A 31 0.05 -17.53 23.49
N LYS A 32 0.64 -18.53 22.82
CA LYS A 32 1.09 -19.78 23.46
C LYS A 32 2.14 -19.56 24.55
N LYS A 33 3.05 -18.60 24.33
CA LYS A 33 4.09 -18.24 25.31
C LYS A 33 3.57 -17.45 26.50
N GLY A 34 2.27 -17.11 26.52
CA GLY A 34 1.68 -16.27 27.56
C GLY A 34 2.16 -14.82 27.52
N GLU A 35 2.77 -14.40 26.40
CA GLU A 35 3.20 -13.02 26.18
C GLU A 35 2.01 -12.11 25.88
N VAL A 36 0.83 -12.67 25.59
CA VAL A 36 -0.42 -11.94 25.41
C VAL A 36 -1.33 -12.13 26.64
N PRO A 37 -1.83 -11.04 27.27
CA PRO A 37 -2.74 -11.14 28.41
C PRO A 37 -4.00 -11.96 28.10
N ARG A 38 -4.41 -12.80 29.06
CA ARG A 38 -5.64 -13.60 28.95
C ARG A 38 -6.84 -12.68 28.75
N GLY A 39 -7.53 -12.84 27.62
CA GLY A 39 -8.68 -12.00 27.22
C GLY A 39 -8.36 -10.93 26.16
N GLU A 40 -7.09 -10.64 25.89
CA GLU A 40 -6.69 -9.64 24.87
C GLU A 40 -6.33 -10.22 23.50
N GLY A 41 -6.13 -11.55 23.38
CA GLY A 41 -5.66 -12.19 22.15
C GLY A 41 -6.47 -11.85 20.89
N LYS A 42 -7.80 -11.88 20.98
CA LYS A 42 -8.68 -11.50 19.85
C LYS A 42 -8.50 -10.04 19.42
N LYS A 43 -8.37 -9.14 20.39
CA LYS A 43 -8.16 -7.71 20.13
C LYS A 43 -6.78 -7.48 19.52
N PHE A 44 -5.77 -8.16 20.04
CA PHE A 44 -4.41 -8.10 19.54
C PHE A 44 -4.29 -8.57 18.07
N LEU A 45 -4.93 -9.68 17.72
CA LEU A 45 -4.97 -10.15 16.32
C LEU A 45 -5.65 -9.15 15.39
N LYS A 46 -6.78 -8.57 15.82
CA LYS A 46 -7.47 -7.54 15.05
C LYS A 46 -6.61 -6.28 14.86
N ASP A 47 -5.95 -5.82 15.92
CA ASP A 47 -5.03 -4.68 15.83
C ASP A 47 -3.86 -4.96 14.86
N LEU A 48 -3.37 -6.22 14.81
CA LEU A 48 -2.33 -6.63 13.86
C LEU A 48 -2.83 -6.66 12.42
N GLU A 49 -4.04 -7.15 12.17
CA GLU A 49 -4.67 -7.19 10.84
C GLU A 49 -4.84 -5.79 10.26
N GLU A 50 -5.36 -4.85 11.06
CA GLU A 50 -5.53 -3.45 10.65
C GLU A 50 -4.17 -2.81 10.31
N ARG A 51 -3.15 -3.03 11.15
CA ARG A 51 -1.81 -2.49 10.91
C ARG A 51 -1.09 -3.14 9.75
N TYR A 52 -1.26 -4.44 9.55
CA TYR A 52 -0.73 -5.16 8.40
C TYR A 52 -1.28 -4.56 7.10
N THR A 53 -2.60 -4.39 7.03
CA THR A 53 -3.28 -3.80 5.87
C THR A 53 -2.80 -2.37 5.61
N GLU A 54 -2.71 -1.55 6.66
CA GLU A 54 -2.20 -0.18 6.56
C GLU A 54 -0.76 -0.13 6.05
N ALA A 55 0.09 -1.04 6.55
CA ALA A 55 1.50 -1.12 6.17
C ALA A 55 1.68 -1.58 4.72
N GLN A 56 0.89 -2.57 4.27
CA GLN A 56 0.85 -3.03 2.88
C GLN A 56 0.45 -1.89 1.92
N THR A 57 -0.67 -1.22 2.19
CA THR A 57 -1.13 -0.10 1.34
C THR A 57 -0.11 1.04 1.27
N LYS A 58 0.57 1.35 2.38
CA LYS A 58 1.63 2.38 2.39
C LYS A 58 2.85 1.95 1.57
N LEU A 59 3.23 0.67 1.66
CA LEU A 59 4.33 0.11 0.88
C LEU A 59 4.01 0.16 -0.63
N GLU A 60 2.84 -0.31 -1.03
CA GLU A 60 2.36 -0.29 -2.42
C GLU A 60 2.41 1.13 -3.00
N LYS A 61 1.82 2.11 -2.29
CA LYS A 61 1.84 3.52 -2.71
C LYS A 61 3.25 4.08 -2.84
N ARG A 62 4.16 3.69 -1.94
CA ARG A 62 5.56 4.15 -1.99
C ARG A 62 6.29 3.54 -3.19
N VAL A 63 6.06 2.27 -3.48
CA VAL A 63 6.62 1.58 -4.66
C VAL A 63 6.08 2.23 -5.94
N GLU A 64 4.77 2.38 -6.06
CA GLU A 64 4.13 3.01 -7.23
C GLU A 64 4.69 4.41 -7.47
N LYS A 65 4.77 5.24 -6.42
CA LYS A 65 5.36 6.58 -6.51
C LYS A 65 6.82 6.53 -6.98
N SER A 66 7.63 5.62 -6.41
CA SER A 66 9.04 5.50 -6.77
C SER A 66 9.24 5.07 -8.22
N VAL A 67 8.40 4.16 -8.72
CA VAL A 67 8.39 3.74 -10.13
C VAL A 67 7.97 4.88 -11.04
N ASN A 68 6.88 5.58 -10.72
CA ASN A 68 6.41 6.73 -11.50
C ASN A 68 7.45 7.86 -11.56
N GLU A 69 8.13 8.16 -10.46
CA GLU A 69 9.22 9.13 -10.42
C GLU A 69 10.41 8.68 -11.27
N PHE A 70 10.73 7.38 -11.27
CA PHE A 70 11.78 6.84 -12.12
C PHE A 70 11.43 6.96 -13.61
N LEU A 71 10.22 6.58 -14.02
CA LEU A 71 9.76 6.70 -15.40
C LEU A 71 9.85 8.15 -15.91
N LYS A 72 9.43 9.12 -15.08
CA LYS A 72 9.57 10.55 -15.39
C LYS A 72 11.02 10.98 -15.58
N ARG A 73 11.94 10.53 -14.71
CA ARG A 73 13.38 10.84 -14.85
C ARG A 73 14.01 10.19 -16.08
N ALA A 74 13.49 9.03 -16.49
CA ALA A 74 13.93 8.31 -17.68
C ALA A 74 13.29 8.83 -18.98
N ASP A 75 12.49 9.90 -18.91
CA ASP A 75 11.72 10.45 -20.04
C ASP A 75 10.78 9.43 -20.70
N ILE A 76 10.24 8.50 -19.89
CA ILE A 76 9.27 7.48 -20.33
C ILE A 76 7.87 7.97 -20.00
N VAL A 77 7.07 8.20 -21.05
CA VAL A 77 5.66 8.58 -20.93
C VAL A 77 4.81 7.35 -20.61
N THR A 78 3.89 7.49 -19.67
CA THR A 78 2.94 6.42 -19.31
C THR A 78 1.83 6.28 -20.35
N GLY A 79 1.20 5.10 -20.41
CA GLY A 79 0.08 4.87 -21.32
C GLY A 79 -1.11 5.81 -21.08
N ASP A 80 -1.34 6.24 -19.84
CA ASP A 80 -2.45 7.11 -19.49
C ASP A 80 -2.18 8.57 -19.86
N GLU A 81 -0.95 9.06 -19.70
CA GLU A 81 -0.52 10.36 -20.24
C GLU A 81 -0.69 10.40 -21.77
N LEU A 82 -0.29 9.33 -22.47
CA LEU A 82 -0.45 9.24 -23.92
C LEU A 82 -1.93 9.20 -24.35
N LYS A 83 -2.79 8.49 -23.62
CA LYS A 83 -4.24 8.48 -23.87
C LYS A 83 -4.86 9.85 -23.64
N GLY A 84 -4.45 10.56 -22.58
CA GLY A 84 -4.85 11.94 -22.29
C GLY A 84 -4.53 12.87 -23.45
N LEU A 85 -3.27 12.86 -23.90
CA LEU A 85 -2.83 13.64 -25.05
C LEU A 85 -3.62 13.30 -26.34
N LYS A 86 -3.85 12.00 -26.61
CA LYS A 86 -4.65 11.57 -27.77
C LYS A 86 -6.11 12.00 -27.69
N LYS A 87 -6.65 12.22 -26.49
CA LYS A 87 -8.01 12.72 -26.29
C LYS A 87 -8.06 14.22 -26.58
N GLU A 88 -7.14 15.00 -26.01
CA GLU A 88 -7.01 16.44 -26.27
C GLU A 88 -6.82 16.73 -27.76
N ILE A 89 -5.94 16.00 -28.44
CA ILE A 89 -5.74 16.12 -29.89
C ILE A 89 -7.04 15.86 -30.67
N ARG A 90 -7.84 14.87 -30.25
CA ARG A 90 -9.12 14.57 -30.92
C ARG A 90 -10.14 15.68 -30.70
N GLU A 91 -10.20 16.27 -29.51
CA GLU A 91 -11.10 17.37 -29.19
C GLU A 91 -10.71 18.64 -29.96
N LEU A 92 -9.43 18.98 -30.00
CA LEU A 92 -8.90 20.09 -30.80
C LEU A 92 -9.22 19.92 -32.30
N LYS A 93 -9.01 18.71 -32.85
CA LYS A 93 -9.35 18.42 -34.25
C LYS A 93 -10.83 18.63 -34.55
N LYS A 94 -11.73 18.25 -33.63
CA LYS A 94 -13.17 18.48 -33.79
C LYS A 94 -13.51 19.97 -33.76
N MET A 95 -12.92 20.75 -32.85
CA MET A 95 -13.16 22.19 -32.77
C MET A 95 -12.74 22.92 -34.05
N ILE A 96 -11.54 22.60 -34.58
CA ILE A 96 -11.04 23.19 -35.83
C ILE A 96 -11.94 22.79 -37.01
N SER A 97 -12.38 21.53 -37.09
CA SER A 97 -13.29 21.07 -38.16
C SER A 97 -14.63 21.79 -38.13
N ASN A 98 -15.14 22.14 -36.95
CA ASN A 98 -16.40 22.87 -36.79
C ASN A 98 -16.24 24.38 -37.03
N GLN A 99 -15.04 24.95 -36.93
CA GLN A 99 -14.78 26.36 -37.29
C GLN A 99 -14.63 26.56 -38.80
N ASN A 100 -14.26 25.51 -39.55
CA ASN A 100 -14.04 25.55 -41.00
C ASN A 100 -15.23 24.99 -41.82
N ALA A 101 -16.34 24.67 -41.17
CA ALA A 101 -17.60 24.20 -41.77
C ALA A 101 -18.70 25.25 -41.58
#